data_AF-A0A2E7N151-F1
#
_entry.id   AF-A0A2E7N151-F1
#
_cell.length_a   1.000
_cell.length_b   1.000
_cell.length_c   1.000
_cell.angle_alpha   90.00
_cell.angle_beta   90.00
_cell.angle_gamma   90.00
#
_symmetry.space_group_name_H-M   'P 1'
#
loop_
_entity.id
_entity.type
_entity.pdbx_description
1 polymer ?
#
loop_
_entity_poly.entity_id
_entity_poly.type
_entity_poly.pdbx_seq_one_letter_code
_entity_poly.pdbx_strand_id
1 'polypeptide(L)'
;MLEDVTNIEDCLELLAGFRKGSDQFQLFKEDYTIMYSIARQCLKGTPLTDRQYALMQKKIINYQSQFDNFDIDLQTCIKKLRKPLRTINREKYIRLEEGKIKIRFPFKKSDIVLINEISNAADGYEHKKGSHEHFFNYTELNVLLLLNRFVDKNFKVDKEIALVYHEIKHMEAQKDKYVPGIYGGELRNVHKKAKALIKEDIGELTETSLLRFIDRRFKYGLEHIDDYTPKTTLEKIAYRENPTMQIKPSEVTLEETLSNLLILNRFPLLICLDKDNAEKQIHPIVNFYKAILNSSEQSVLFRKEHKDDGFNELVKHRNLNNWVDKNTKIVYISKDKLPKVLIKADWKPSAAICFESNLDKNVNTYIMNECDLILFREEYGSPFRRYSNIYG
;
A
#
# COMPACT_ATOMS: atom_id res chain seq x y z
N MET A 1 -43.12 10.75 50.61
CA MET A 1 -42.94 9.29 50.72
C MET A 1 -42.26 8.83 49.46
N LEU A 2 -41.14 8.12 49.60
CA LEU A 2 -40.47 7.45 48.48
C LEU A 2 -41.43 6.42 47.87
N GLU A 3 -41.43 6.28 46.55
CA GLU A 3 -42.16 5.18 45.90
C GLU A 3 -41.59 3.83 46.36
N ASP A 4 -42.41 2.78 46.41
CA ASP A 4 -41.95 1.45 46.81
C ASP A 4 -40.78 0.97 45.93
N VAL A 5 -39.63 0.79 46.57
CA VAL A 5 -38.39 0.26 45.96
C VAL A 5 -38.29 -1.21 46.37
N THR A 6 -38.49 -2.13 45.42
CA THR A 6 -38.64 -3.56 45.73
C THR A 6 -37.70 -4.47 44.94
N ASN A 7 -37.07 -3.94 43.88
CA ASN A 7 -36.22 -4.69 42.96
C ASN A 7 -35.03 -3.83 42.48
N ILE A 8 -34.07 -4.49 41.83
CA ILE A 8 -32.83 -3.84 41.38
C ILE A 8 -33.08 -2.72 40.36
N GLU A 9 -34.11 -2.85 39.52
CA GLU A 9 -34.47 -1.81 38.55
C GLU A 9 -35.02 -0.57 39.23
N ASP A 10 -35.78 -0.72 40.32
CA ASP A 10 -36.26 0.40 41.14
C ASP A 10 -35.08 1.14 41.79
N CYS A 11 -34.13 0.41 42.38
CA CYS A 11 -32.92 1.00 42.97
C CYS A 11 -32.09 1.76 41.92
N LEU A 12 -31.96 1.17 40.72
CA LEU A 12 -31.23 1.76 39.61
C LEU A 12 -31.90 3.03 39.07
N GLU A 13 -33.23 3.03 38.91
CA GLU A 13 -34.01 4.19 38.50
C GLU A 13 -33.98 5.31 39.56
N LEU A 14 -33.98 4.95 40.84
CA LEU A 14 -33.87 5.91 41.95
C LEU A 14 -32.51 6.61 41.95
N LEU A 15 -31.41 5.85 41.83
CA LEU A 15 -30.06 6.43 41.71
C LEU A 15 -29.92 7.30 40.46
N ALA A 16 -30.54 6.90 39.34
CA ALA A 16 -30.42 7.58 38.05
C ALA A 16 -31.29 8.83 37.88
N GLY A 17 -32.08 9.22 38.88
CA GLY A 17 -32.91 10.43 38.78
C GLY A 17 -34.29 10.23 38.17
N PHE A 18 -34.77 8.98 38.05
CA PHE A 18 -36.02 8.68 37.33
C PHE A 18 -37.23 8.45 38.24
N ARG A 19 -37.06 8.52 39.57
CA ARG A 19 -38.15 8.32 40.54
C ARG A 19 -38.30 9.51 41.48
N LYS A 20 -39.48 9.61 42.11
CA LYS A 20 -39.70 10.60 43.16
C LYS A 20 -38.79 10.30 44.35
N GLY A 21 -38.05 11.31 44.81
CA GLY A 21 -37.06 11.19 45.90
C GLY A 21 -35.64 10.89 45.42
N SER A 22 -35.41 10.81 44.10
CA SER A 22 -34.05 10.70 43.56
C SER A 22 -33.12 11.86 43.90
N ASP A 23 -33.66 13.06 44.20
CA ASP A 23 -32.86 14.24 44.57
C ASP A 23 -32.00 14.02 45.83
N GLN A 24 -32.32 12.97 46.60
CA GLN A 24 -31.63 12.58 47.83
C GLN A 24 -30.52 11.54 47.59
N PHE A 25 -30.38 11.07 46.35
CA PHE A 25 -29.38 10.10 45.94
C PHE A 25 -28.35 10.75 45.03
N GLN A 26 -27.08 10.38 45.21
CA GLN A 26 -25.97 10.91 44.43
C GLN A 26 -25.21 9.78 43.75
N LEU A 27 -25.30 9.74 42.41
CA LEU A 27 -24.47 8.90 41.58
C LEU A 27 -23.02 9.39 41.57
N PHE A 28 -22.08 8.44 41.57
CA PHE A 28 -20.66 8.74 41.38
C PHE A 28 -20.38 9.07 39.92
N LYS A 29 -19.44 9.99 39.67
CA LYS A 29 -19.14 10.53 38.33
C LYS A 29 -18.80 9.43 37.32
N GLU A 30 -18.11 8.39 37.78
CA GLU A 30 -17.63 7.25 37.00
C GLU A 30 -18.78 6.36 36.51
N ASP A 31 -19.93 6.39 37.20
CA ASP A 31 -21.05 5.50 36.97
C ASP A 31 -22.22 6.12 36.20
N TYR A 32 -22.28 7.45 36.08
CA TYR A 32 -23.39 8.17 35.42
C TYR A 32 -23.74 7.58 34.06
N THR A 33 -22.78 7.51 33.13
CA THR A 33 -23.07 7.18 31.74
C THR A 33 -23.71 5.79 31.60
N ILE A 34 -23.17 4.81 32.33
CA ILE A 34 -23.64 3.42 32.22
C ILE A 34 -24.92 3.19 33.02
N MET A 35 -25.00 3.67 34.26
CA MET A 35 -26.18 3.49 35.10
C MET A 35 -27.38 4.25 34.56
N TYR A 36 -27.20 5.50 34.11
CA TYR A 36 -28.27 6.29 33.48
C TYR A 36 -28.80 5.63 32.20
N SER A 37 -27.91 5.11 31.36
CA SER A 37 -28.30 4.43 30.11
C SER A 37 -29.12 3.16 30.37
N ILE A 38 -28.70 2.33 31.33
CA ILE A 38 -29.43 1.09 31.68
C ILE A 38 -30.74 1.43 32.40
N ALA A 39 -30.72 2.38 33.35
CA ALA A 39 -31.91 2.83 34.05
C ALA A 39 -32.99 3.34 33.08
N ARG A 40 -32.59 4.13 32.06
CA ARG A 40 -33.49 4.61 31.01
C ARG A 40 -34.07 3.47 30.16
N GLN A 41 -33.34 2.37 29.97
CA GLN A 41 -33.86 1.17 29.28
C GLN A 41 -34.90 0.45 30.14
N CYS A 42 -34.63 0.26 31.43
CA CYS A 42 -35.55 -0.35 32.38
C CYS A 42 -36.86 0.46 32.50
N LEU A 43 -36.74 1.79 32.59
CA LEU A 43 -37.87 2.70 32.65
C LEU A 43 -38.77 2.60 31.40
N LYS A 44 -38.17 2.43 30.21
CA LYS A 44 -38.89 2.19 28.96
C LYS A 44 -39.47 0.78 28.84
N GLY A 45 -39.31 -0.06 29.87
CA GLY A 45 -39.88 -1.40 29.94
C GLY A 45 -38.99 -2.51 29.38
N THR A 46 -37.73 -2.23 29.02
CA THR A 46 -36.76 -3.22 28.54
C THR A 46 -36.14 -3.97 29.73
N PRO A 47 -36.31 -5.31 29.84
CA PRO A 47 -35.71 -6.07 30.94
C PRO A 47 -34.18 -6.06 30.91
N LEU A 48 -33.55 -6.22 32.08
CA LEU A 48 -32.11 -6.40 32.19
C LEU A 48 -31.66 -7.69 31.50
N THR A 49 -30.44 -7.68 30.94
CA THR A 49 -29.74 -8.92 30.56
C THR A 49 -29.01 -9.47 31.76
N ASP A 50 -28.65 -10.75 31.74
CA ASP A 50 -27.75 -11.38 32.73
C ASP A 50 -26.47 -10.55 33.04
N ARG A 51 -25.77 -10.04 32.02
CA ARG A 51 -24.58 -9.19 32.21
C ARG A 51 -24.89 -7.82 32.80
N GLN A 52 -26.00 -7.18 32.38
CA GLN A 52 -26.43 -5.91 32.96
C GLN A 52 -26.82 -6.11 34.42
N TYR A 53 -27.57 -7.17 34.73
CA TYR A 53 -27.97 -7.53 36.09
C TYR A 53 -26.75 -7.75 37.00
N ALA A 54 -25.81 -8.62 36.62
CA ALA A 54 -24.60 -8.85 37.40
C ALA A 54 -23.74 -7.58 37.58
N LEU A 55 -23.65 -6.75 36.54
CA LEU A 55 -22.94 -5.46 36.61
C LEU A 55 -23.63 -4.48 37.57
N MET A 56 -24.95 -4.38 37.51
CA MET A 56 -25.74 -3.50 38.38
C MET A 56 -25.69 -3.98 39.83
N GLN A 57 -25.72 -5.28 40.10
CA GLN A 57 -25.51 -5.81 41.45
C GLN A 57 -24.16 -5.35 42.02
N LYS A 58 -23.08 -5.45 41.24
CA LYS A 58 -21.74 -5.04 41.65
C LYS A 58 -21.59 -3.52 41.83
N LYS A 59 -22.32 -2.71 41.07
CA LYS A 59 -22.21 -1.24 41.14
C LYS A 59 -23.13 -0.64 42.19
N ILE A 60 -24.41 -1.04 42.22
CA ILE A 60 -25.43 -0.48 43.10
C ILE A 60 -25.08 -0.72 44.58
N ILE A 61 -24.43 -1.85 44.91
CA ILE A 61 -24.02 -2.15 46.29
C ILE A 61 -23.05 -1.12 46.89
N ASN A 62 -22.28 -0.40 46.06
CA ASN A 62 -21.39 0.66 46.52
C ASN A 62 -22.14 1.89 47.04
N TYR A 63 -23.46 1.97 46.80
CA TYR A 63 -24.33 3.05 47.25
C TYR A 63 -25.14 2.67 48.50
N GLN A 64 -24.85 1.53 49.15
CA GLN A 64 -25.59 1.00 50.30
C GLN A 64 -25.91 2.05 51.37
N SER A 65 -24.92 2.86 51.77
CA SER A 65 -25.10 3.90 52.78
C SER A 65 -26.17 4.94 52.43
N GLN A 66 -26.40 5.21 51.15
CA GLN A 66 -27.46 6.13 50.72
C GLN A 66 -28.85 5.49 50.85
N PHE A 67 -28.97 4.18 50.66
CA PHE A 67 -30.22 3.44 50.82
C PHE A 67 -30.57 3.20 52.29
N ASP A 68 -29.56 2.97 53.14
CA ASP A 68 -29.74 2.80 54.59
C ASP A 68 -30.38 4.04 55.24
N ASN A 69 -30.04 5.24 54.76
CA ASN A 69 -30.62 6.51 55.25
C ASN A 69 -32.14 6.62 55.02
N PHE A 70 -32.72 5.76 54.18
CA PHE A 70 -34.14 5.73 53.85
C PHE A 70 -34.81 4.40 54.22
N ASP A 71 -34.17 3.59 55.06
CA ASP A 71 -34.64 2.27 55.50
C ASP A 71 -34.95 1.30 54.34
N ILE A 72 -34.23 1.43 53.21
CA ILE A 72 -34.40 0.55 52.05
C ILE A 72 -33.43 -0.64 52.16
N ASP A 73 -33.97 -1.86 52.27
CA ASP A 73 -33.17 -3.09 52.24
C ASP A 73 -32.62 -3.38 50.83
N LEU A 74 -31.48 -2.78 50.54
CA LEU A 74 -30.81 -2.91 49.26
C LEU A 74 -30.38 -4.36 48.96
N GLN A 75 -29.95 -5.12 49.98
CA GLN A 75 -29.45 -6.49 49.81
C GLN A 75 -30.53 -7.44 49.30
N THR A 76 -31.77 -7.21 49.70
CA THR A 76 -32.93 -7.93 49.19
C THR A 76 -33.35 -7.39 47.82
N CYS A 77 -33.35 -6.08 47.62
CA CYS A 77 -33.78 -5.47 46.35
C CYS A 77 -32.89 -5.88 45.18
N ILE A 78 -31.56 -5.92 45.33
CA ILE A 78 -30.63 -6.29 44.25
C ILE A 78 -30.75 -7.75 43.78
N LYS A 79 -31.45 -8.60 44.56
CA LYS A 79 -31.71 -10.01 44.23
C LYS A 79 -33.06 -10.20 43.54
N LYS A 80 -33.95 -9.20 43.60
CA LYS A 80 -35.26 -9.22 42.95
C LYS A 80 -35.21 -8.52 41.60
N LEU A 81 -36.03 -9.00 40.68
CA LEU A 81 -36.16 -8.47 39.32
C LEU A 81 -37.60 -8.05 39.08
N ARG A 82 -37.80 -6.89 38.45
CA ARG A 82 -39.14 -6.46 38.01
C ARG A 82 -39.68 -7.33 36.89
N LYS A 83 -38.81 -7.76 35.97
CA LYS A 83 -39.12 -8.63 34.83
C LYS A 83 -38.03 -9.70 34.69
N PRO A 84 -38.35 -10.89 34.16
CA PRO A 84 -37.33 -11.91 33.92
C PRO A 84 -36.23 -11.37 33.00
N LEU A 85 -35.00 -11.83 33.22
CA LEU A 85 -33.85 -11.43 32.42
C LEU A 85 -34.09 -11.74 30.94
N ARG A 86 -33.80 -10.79 30.06
CA ARG A 86 -33.92 -11.01 28.62
C ARG A 86 -32.69 -11.72 28.06
N THR A 87 -32.91 -12.61 27.10
CA THR A 87 -31.85 -13.29 26.36
C THR A 87 -31.39 -12.43 25.18
N ILE A 88 -30.07 -12.34 24.96
CA ILE A 88 -29.47 -11.70 23.78
C ILE A 88 -28.82 -12.79 22.92
N ASN A 89 -29.00 -12.69 21.60
CA ASN A 89 -28.23 -13.49 20.67
C ASN A 89 -26.75 -13.05 20.73
N ARG A 90 -25.89 -13.97 21.20
CA ARG A 90 -24.44 -13.79 21.36
C ARG A 90 -23.62 -14.44 20.24
N GLU A 91 -24.28 -14.94 19.21
CA GLU A 91 -23.65 -15.64 18.11
C GLU A 91 -22.63 -14.74 17.42
N LYS A 92 -21.51 -15.37 17.07
CA LYS A 92 -20.45 -14.79 16.26
C LYS A 92 -20.28 -15.69 15.06
N TYR A 93 -20.55 -15.16 13.87
CA TYR A 93 -20.36 -15.94 12.65
C TYR A 93 -19.96 -15.06 11.48
N ILE A 94 -19.36 -15.71 10.49
CA ILE A 94 -19.05 -15.17 9.18
C ILE A 94 -19.65 -16.15 8.17
N ARG A 95 -20.60 -15.71 7.36
CA ARG A 95 -21.31 -16.57 6.40
C ARG A 95 -21.58 -15.89 5.08
N LEU A 96 -21.88 -16.68 4.06
CA LEU A 96 -22.39 -16.16 2.80
C LEU A 96 -23.90 -15.97 2.89
N GLU A 97 -24.38 -14.81 2.44
CA GLU A 97 -25.79 -14.45 2.39
C GLU A 97 -26.01 -13.57 1.14
N GLU A 98 -26.84 -14.04 0.20
CA GLU A 98 -27.19 -13.31 -1.02
C GLU A 98 -25.97 -12.82 -1.84
N GLY A 99 -24.92 -13.64 -1.93
CA GLY A 99 -23.70 -13.30 -2.67
C GLY A 99 -22.77 -12.32 -1.93
N LYS A 100 -23.04 -12.02 -0.66
CA LYS A 100 -22.22 -11.17 0.20
C LYS A 100 -21.67 -11.95 1.39
N ILE A 101 -20.53 -11.52 1.91
CA ILE A 101 -19.98 -12.00 3.17
C ILE A 101 -20.64 -11.22 4.31
N LYS A 102 -21.42 -11.91 5.12
CA LYS A 102 -22.04 -11.37 6.33
C LYS A 102 -21.24 -11.77 7.56
N ILE A 103 -20.75 -10.78 8.29
CA ILE A 103 -20.19 -10.96 9.63
C ILE A 103 -21.16 -10.41 10.68
N ARG A 104 -21.48 -11.25 11.67
CA ARG A 104 -22.35 -10.90 12.79
C ARG A 104 -21.65 -11.12 14.10
N PHE A 105 -21.77 -10.16 15.01
CA PHE A 105 -21.33 -10.29 16.39
C PHE A 105 -22.10 -9.33 17.32
N PRO A 106 -22.36 -9.71 18.58
CA PRO A 106 -22.91 -8.77 19.56
C PRO A 106 -21.97 -7.59 19.77
N PHE A 107 -22.53 -6.42 20.10
CA PHE A 107 -21.76 -5.17 20.26
C PHE A 107 -20.51 -5.36 21.11
N LYS A 108 -19.34 -5.22 20.47
CA LYS A 108 -18.03 -5.25 21.11
C LYS A 108 -17.14 -4.22 20.42
N LYS A 109 -16.75 -3.19 21.17
CA LYS A 109 -16.00 -2.03 20.64
C LYS A 109 -14.76 -2.45 19.85
N SER A 110 -14.01 -3.44 20.34
CA SER A 110 -12.79 -3.90 19.65
C SER A 110 -13.05 -4.66 18.35
N ASP A 111 -14.20 -5.34 18.21
CA ASP A 111 -14.55 -6.00 16.94
C ASP A 111 -15.08 -4.95 15.93
N ILE A 112 -15.76 -3.89 16.40
CA ILE A 112 -16.20 -2.75 15.56
C ILE A 112 -15.01 -1.97 14.99
N VAL A 113 -13.99 -1.72 15.81
CA VAL A 113 -12.77 -1.03 15.35
C VAL A 113 -12.13 -1.79 14.19
N LEU A 114 -12.03 -3.12 14.29
CA LEU A 114 -11.51 -3.96 13.21
C LEU A 114 -12.37 -3.91 11.94
N ILE A 115 -13.69 -3.91 12.08
CA ILE A 115 -14.59 -3.74 10.92
C ILE A 115 -14.33 -2.40 10.22
N ASN A 116 -14.18 -1.32 10.98
CA ASN A 116 -13.92 0.00 10.41
C ASN A 116 -12.54 0.09 9.72
N GLU A 117 -11.53 -0.59 10.26
CA GLU A 117 -10.22 -0.72 9.59
C GLU A 117 -10.34 -1.47 8.26
N ILE A 118 -11.09 -2.58 8.26
CA ILE A 118 -11.31 -3.39 7.06
C ILE A 118 -12.14 -2.63 6.03
N SER A 119 -13.18 -1.89 6.43
CA SER A 119 -14.07 -1.17 5.51
C SER A 119 -13.37 -0.10 4.67
N ASN A 120 -12.20 0.39 5.11
CA ASN A 120 -11.41 1.35 4.34
C ASN A 120 -10.68 0.71 3.15
N ALA A 121 -10.41 -0.61 3.22
CA ALA A 121 -9.68 -1.36 2.20
C ALA A 121 -10.57 -2.37 1.45
N ALA A 122 -11.75 -2.66 1.99
CA ALA A 122 -12.67 -3.65 1.46
C ALA A 122 -13.66 -3.03 0.46
N ASP A 123 -14.11 -3.85 -0.49
CA ASP A 123 -15.14 -3.46 -1.45
C ASP A 123 -16.55 -3.85 -0.98
N GLY A 124 -17.54 -3.01 -1.30
CA GLY A 124 -18.96 -3.27 -1.05
C GLY A 124 -19.37 -3.35 0.43
N TYR A 125 -18.72 -2.59 1.31
CA TYR A 125 -19.09 -2.56 2.72
C TYR A 125 -20.47 -1.92 2.97
N GLU A 126 -21.35 -2.65 3.65
CA GLU A 126 -22.69 -2.19 4.01
C GLU A 126 -23.04 -2.55 5.47
N HIS A 127 -23.65 -1.60 6.19
CA HIS A 127 -24.09 -1.80 7.56
C HIS A 127 -25.34 -0.97 7.88
N LYS A 128 -26.36 -1.61 8.46
CA LYS A 128 -27.55 -0.92 8.97
C LYS A 128 -27.35 -0.51 10.42
N LYS A 129 -27.53 0.79 10.73
CA LYS A 129 -27.40 1.31 12.10
C LYS A 129 -28.28 0.54 13.09
N GLY A 130 -27.68 0.10 14.20
CA GLY A 130 -28.36 -0.68 15.24
C GLY A 130 -28.50 -2.17 14.92
N SER A 131 -28.12 -2.59 13.71
CA SER A 131 -27.90 -4.02 13.44
C SER A 131 -26.58 -4.48 14.07
N HIS A 132 -26.46 -5.79 14.25
CA HIS A 132 -25.22 -6.45 14.66
C HIS A 132 -24.55 -7.14 13.47
N GLU A 133 -24.88 -6.69 12.26
CA GLU A 133 -24.58 -7.37 10.99
C GLU A 133 -23.87 -6.39 10.07
N HIS A 134 -22.81 -6.89 9.44
CA HIS A 134 -21.98 -6.15 8.51
C HIS A 134 -21.81 -7.01 7.26
N PHE A 135 -21.89 -6.39 6.11
CA PHE A 135 -21.84 -7.05 4.81
C PHE A 135 -20.67 -6.52 3.98
N PHE A 136 -20.07 -7.39 3.20
CA PHE A 136 -19.01 -7.10 2.25
C PHE A 136 -19.28 -7.87 0.95
N ASN A 137 -18.80 -7.38 -0.20
CA ASN A 137 -18.84 -8.16 -1.44
C ASN A 137 -18.05 -9.47 -1.27
N TYR A 138 -18.51 -10.56 -1.90
CA TYR A 138 -17.77 -11.81 -1.87
C TYR A 138 -16.61 -11.79 -2.86
N THR A 139 -15.42 -11.47 -2.35
CA THR A 139 -14.16 -11.42 -3.10
C THR A 139 -13.04 -12.04 -2.28
N GLU A 140 -12.01 -12.57 -2.93
CA GLU A 140 -10.84 -13.18 -2.28
C GLU A 140 -10.15 -12.20 -1.32
N LEU A 141 -10.05 -10.93 -1.74
CA LEU A 141 -9.51 -9.86 -0.91
C LEU A 141 -10.31 -9.67 0.37
N ASN A 142 -11.64 -9.58 0.28
CA ASN A 142 -12.49 -9.39 1.45
C ASN A 142 -12.46 -10.62 2.37
N VAL A 143 -12.43 -11.83 1.82
CA VAL A 143 -12.25 -13.08 2.58
C VAL A 143 -10.94 -13.03 3.38
N LEU A 144 -9.84 -12.68 2.72
CA LEU A 144 -8.51 -12.59 3.33
C LEU A 144 -8.47 -11.53 4.44
N LEU A 145 -8.97 -10.32 4.16
CA LEU A 145 -9.01 -9.21 5.12
C LEU A 145 -9.82 -9.57 6.38
N LEU A 146 -11.00 -10.16 6.20
CA LEU A 146 -11.87 -10.56 7.31
C LEU A 146 -11.24 -11.69 8.14
N LEU A 147 -10.83 -12.78 7.50
CA LEU A 147 -10.35 -13.94 8.24
C LEU A 147 -8.98 -13.73 8.89
N ASN A 148 -8.09 -12.94 8.29
CA ASN A 148 -6.84 -12.52 8.98
C ASN A 148 -7.10 -11.81 10.32
N ARG A 149 -8.26 -11.15 10.50
CA ARG A 149 -8.59 -10.38 11.72
C ARG A 149 -9.50 -11.12 12.68
N PHE A 150 -10.32 -12.06 12.19
CA PHE A 150 -11.40 -12.66 12.95
C PHE A 150 -11.30 -14.17 13.17
N VAL A 151 -10.39 -14.88 12.48
CA VAL A 151 -10.27 -16.35 12.61
C VAL A 151 -9.99 -16.79 14.06
N ASP A 152 -9.13 -16.07 14.78
CA ASP A 152 -8.77 -16.39 16.17
C ASP A 152 -9.75 -15.83 17.23
N LYS A 153 -10.88 -15.24 16.79
CA LYS A 153 -11.83 -14.56 17.69
C LYS A 153 -13.08 -15.40 18.02
N ASN A 154 -13.01 -16.71 17.84
CA ASN A 154 -14.11 -17.66 18.07
C ASN A 154 -15.36 -17.35 17.23
N PHE A 155 -15.19 -16.96 15.97
CA PHE A 155 -16.29 -16.83 15.02
C PHE A 155 -16.55 -18.19 14.36
N LYS A 156 -17.83 -18.56 14.21
CA LYS A 156 -18.23 -19.68 13.37
C LYS A 156 -18.16 -19.24 11.90
N VAL A 157 -17.18 -19.75 11.16
CA VAL A 157 -16.98 -19.39 9.76
C VAL A 157 -17.64 -20.43 8.86
N ASP A 158 -18.31 -19.97 7.82
CA ASP A 158 -18.85 -20.83 6.76
C ASP A 158 -17.74 -21.59 6.04
N LYS A 159 -18.04 -22.84 5.64
CA LYS A 159 -17.06 -23.75 5.03
C LYS A 159 -16.52 -23.18 3.73
N GLU A 160 -17.38 -22.57 2.90
CA GLU A 160 -16.96 -22.03 1.60
C GLU A 160 -15.95 -20.88 1.78
N ILE A 161 -16.24 -19.96 2.69
CA ILE A 161 -15.33 -18.84 3.03
C ILE A 161 -14.01 -19.36 3.60
N ALA A 162 -14.09 -20.36 4.50
CA ALA A 162 -12.90 -20.96 5.10
C ALA A 162 -12.03 -21.67 4.05
N LEU A 163 -12.63 -22.38 3.10
CA LEU A 163 -11.91 -23.03 2.00
C LEU A 163 -11.14 -22.02 1.16
N VAL A 164 -11.80 -20.96 0.69
CA VAL A 164 -11.15 -19.90 -0.10
C VAL A 164 -9.98 -19.27 0.68
N TYR A 165 -10.18 -18.96 1.96
CA TYR A 165 -9.10 -18.44 2.80
C TYR A 165 -7.90 -19.39 2.92
N HIS A 166 -8.16 -20.68 3.12
CA HIS A 166 -7.09 -21.67 3.19
C HIS A 166 -6.36 -21.84 1.86
N GLU A 167 -7.06 -21.76 0.72
CA GLU A 167 -6.45 -21.78 -0.60
C GLU A 167 -5.54 -20.55 -0.82
N ILE A 168 -6.03 -19.35 -0.47
CA ILE A 168 -5.22 -18.12 -0.53
C ILE A 168 -3.96 -18.27 0.34
N LYS A 169 -4.11 -18.73 1.59
CA LYS A 169 -2.97 -18.95 2.51
C LYS A 169 -1.99 -20.01 1.99
N HIS A 170 -2.50 -21.06 1.35
CA HIS A 170 -1.68 -22.08 0.72
C HIS A 170 -0.87 -21.50 -0.45
N MET A 171 -1.48 -20.65 -1.28
CA MET A 171 -0.78 -19.94 -2.36
C MET A 171 0.26 -18.95 -1.83
N GLU A 172 -0.05 -18.19 -0.78
CA GLU A 172 0.90 -17.27 -0.11
C GLU A 172 2.13 -18.04 0.41
N ALA A 173 1.92 -19.21 1.03
CA ALA A 173 3.00 -20.06 1.54
C ALA A 173 3.86 -20.70 0.44
N GLN A 174 3.35 -20.77 -0.80
CA GLN A 174 4.03 -21.36 -1.97
C GLN A 174 4.18 -20.32 -3.08
N LYS A 175 4.54 -19.09 -2.71
CA LYS A 175 4.61 -17.94 -3.62
C LYS A 175 5.47 -18.24 -4.86
N ASP A 176 6.54 -19.00 -4.72
CA ASP A 176 7.47 -19.43 -5.79
C ASP A 176 6.80 -20.24 -6.91
N LYS A 177 5.65 -20.87 -6.64
CA LYS A 177 4.88 -21.60 -7.65
C LYS A 177 3.89 -20.74 -8.43
N TYR A 178 3.50 -19.59 -7.88
CA TYR A 178 2.39 -18.77 -8.40
C TYR A 178 2.79 -17.37 -8.82
N VAL A 179 3.94 -16.85 -8.35
CA VAL A 179 4.44 -15.52 -8.68
C VAL A 179 5.77 -15.62 -9.40
N PRO A 180 5.92 -15.06 -10.62
CA PRO A 180 7.19 -15.07 -11.34
C PRO A 180 8.23 -14.26 -10.59
N GLY A 181 9.44 -14.79 -10.45
CA GLY A 181 10.49 -14.09 -9.73
C GLY A 181 11.79 -14.85 -9.56
N ILE A 182 12.69 -14.24 -8.81
CA ILE A 182 13.97 -14.81 -8.39
C ILE A 182 13.84 -15.23 -6.93
N TYR A 183 13.94 -16.53 -6.67
CA TYR A 183 13.83 -17.15 -5.35
C TYR A 183 15.06 -18.00 -5.08
N GLY A 184 15.78 -17.71 -4.01
CA GLY A 184 17.04 -18.38 -3.67
C GLY A 184 18.07 -18.32 -4.79
N GLY A 185 18.06 -17.25 -5.61
CA GLY A 185 18.93 -17.12 -6.78
C GLY A 185 18.49 -17.93 -8.02
N GLU A 186 17.25 -18.42 -8.06
CA GLU A 186 16.70 -19.16 -9.22
C GLU A 186 15.42 -18.54 -9.78
N LEU A 187 15.21 -18.66 -11.10
CA LEU A 187 13.96 -18.24 -11.75
C LEU A 187 12.81 -19.23 -11.51
N ARG A 188 11.84 -18.84 -10.69
CA ARG A 188 10.62 -19.61 -10.39
C ARG A 188 9.38 -18.97 -11.02
N ASN A 189 8.42 -19.81 -11.40
CA ASN A 189 7.19 -19.47 -12.11
C ASN A 189 7.32 -18.51 -13.32
N VAL A 190 8.47 -18.54 -14.01
CA VAL A 190 8.68 -17.77 -15.25
C VAL A 190 8.36 -18.63 -16.47
N HIS A 191 7.53 -18.12 -17.37
CA HIS A 191 7.14 -18.83 -18.60
C HIS A 191 8.37 -19.14 -19.48
N LYS A 192 8.38 -20.31 -20.15
CA LYS A 192 9.54 -20.80 -20.93
C LYS A 192 10.00 -19.81 -22.02
N LYS A 193 9.05 -19.14 -22.70
CA LYS A 193 9.37 -18.10 -23.70
C LYS A 193 10.10 -16.91 -23.08
N ALA A 194 9.69 -16.45 -21.90
CA ALA A 194 10.38 -15.38 -21.19
C ALA A 194 11.78 -15.82 -20.75
N LYS A 195 11.94 -17.05 -20.23
CA LYS A 195 13.27 -17.61 -19.92
C LYS A 195 14.22 -17.61 -21.13
N ALA A 196 13.71 -17.96 -22.32
CA ALA A 196 14.51 -17.93 -23.54
C ALA A 196 14.94 -16.50 -23.93
N LEU A 197 14.01 -15.54 -23.88
CA LEU A 197 14.31 -14.12 -24.15
C LEU A 197 15.33 -13.54 -23.16
N ILE A 198 15.16 -13.85 -21.87
CA ILE A 198 16.10 -13.43 -20.83
C ILE A 198 17.49 -14.01 -21.12
N LYS A 199 17.58 -15.30 -21.43
CA LYS A 199 18.86 -15.95 -21.74
C LYS A 199 19.56 -15.34 -22.95
N GLU A 200 18.80 -14.94 -23.98
CA GLU A 200 19.35 -14.23 -25.14
C GLU A 200 19.87 -12.82 -24.80
N ASP A 201 19.15 -12.09 -23.95
CA ASP A 201 19.47 -10.68 -23.60
C ASP A 201 20.60 -10.55 -22.58
N ILE A 202 20.56 -11.33 -21.50
CA ILE A 202 21.47 -11.19 -20.35
C ILE A 202 22.33 -12.42 -20.05
N GLY A 203 22.07 -13.56 -20.71
CA GLY A 203 22.79 -14.81 -20.52
C GLY A 203 22.19 -15.71 -19.43
N GLU A 204 22.99 -16.64 -18.92
CA GLU A 204 22.58 -17.55 -17.84
C GLU A 204 22.54 -16.84 -16.50
N LEU A 205 21.65 -17.29 -15.61
CA LEU A 205 21.59 -16.82 -14.24
C LEU A 205 22.75 -17.42 -13.44
N THR A 206 23.66 -16.54 -13.01
CA THR A 206 24.84 -16.85 -12.19
C THR A 206 24.98 -15.78 -11.12
N GLU A 207 25.87 -15.96 -10.16
CA GLU A 207 26.16 -14.94 -9.14
C GLU A 207 26.59 -13.60 -9.78
N THR A 208 27.34 -13.64 -10.87
CA THR A 208 27.84 -12.44 -11.56
C THR A 208 26.80 -11.76 -12.44
N SER A 209 25.80 -12.50 -12.94
CA SER A 209 24.72 -11.96 -13.77
C SER A 209 23.46 -11.63 -12.97
N LEU A 210 23.30 -12.14 -11.75
CA LEU A 210 22.13 -11.96 -10.89
C LEU A 210 21.65 -10.50 -10.84
N LEU A 211 22.59 -9.56 -10.69
CA LEU A 211 22.24 -8.15 -10.59
C LEU A 211 21.57 -7.62 -11.85
N ARG A 212 21.94 -8.12 -13.03
CA ARG A 212 21.31 -7.79 -14.32
C ARG A 212 19.90 -8.36 -14.42
N PHE A 213 19.66 -9.54 -13.86
CA PHE A 213 18.31 -10.12 -13.81
C PHE A 213 17.38 -9.28 -12.94
N ILE A 214 17.85 -8.89 -11.75
CA ILE A 214 17.10 -8.03 -10.81
C ILE A 214 16.81 -6.68 -11.43
N ASP A 215 17.83 -6.09 -12.05
CA ASP A 215 17.74 -4.83 -12.76
C ASP A 215 16.71 -4.86 -13.91
N ARG A 216 16.62 -5.96 -14.66
CA ARG A 216 15.67 -6.14 -15.79
C ARG A 216 14.31 -6.68 -15.38
N ARG A 217 13.99 -6.73 -14.08
CA ARG A 217 12.74 -7.34 -13.60
C ARG A 217 11.47 -6.73 -14.20
N PHE A 218 11.44 -5.42 -14.40
CA PHE A 218 10.29 -4.73 -14.98
C PHE A 218 10.08 -5.10 -16.46
N LYS A 219 11.16 -5.30 -17.22
CA LYS A 219 11.11 -5.73 -18.63
C LYS A 219 10.50 -7.14 -18.75
N TYR A 220 10.78 -8.00 -17.78
CA TYR A 220 10.41 -9.42 -17.83
C TYR A 220 9.24 -9.82 -16.94
N GLY A 221 8.65 -8.87 -16.20
CA GLY A 221 7.58 -9.16 -15.24
C GLY A 221 8.00 -10.09 -14.11
N LEU A 222 9.23 -9.91 -13.59
CA LEU A 222 9.69 -10.63 -12.40
C LEU A 222 9.22 -9.84 -11.16
N GLU A 223 8.11 -10.27 -10.59
CA GLU A 223 7.43 -9.58 -9.48
C GLU A 223 8.12 -9.82 -8.13
N HIS A 224 8.59 -11.05 -7.88
CA HIS A 224 9.30 -11.38 -6.65
C HIS A 224 10.82 -11.32 -6.86
N ILE A 225 11.49 -10.64 -5.94
CA ILE A 225 12.94 -10.64 -5.76
C ILE A 225 13.18 -10.90 -4.28
N ASP A 226 14.17 -11.74 -3.95
CA ASP A 226 14.52 -12.02 -2.56
C ASP A 226 14.91 -10.75 -1.80
N ASP A 227 14.54 -10.71 -0.52
CA ASP A 227 14.80 -9.58 0.36
C ASP A 227 16.31 -9.33 0.47
N TYR A 228 16.72 -8.13 0.08
CA TYR A 228 18.09 -7.69 0.12
C TYR A 228 18.14 -6.18 0.31
N THR A 229 19.03 -5.71 1.19
CA THR A 229 19.25 -4.27 1.42
C THR A 229 20.40 -3.76 0.55
N PRO A 230 20.15 -2.94 -0.49
CA PRO A 230 21.19 -2.43 -1.38
C PRO A 230 22.18 -1.53 -0.67
N LYS A 231 23.48 -1.76 -0.87
CA LYS A 231 24.57 -1.03 -0.19
C LYS A 231 25.25 -0.04 -1.13
N THR A 232 25.52 -0.46 -2.36
CA THR A 232 26.19 0.36 -3.37
C THR A 232 25.21 1.09 -4.28
N THR A 233 25.65 2.12 -4.98
CA THR A 233 24.84 2.82 -6.00
C THR A 233 24.40 1.85 -7.12
N LEU A 234 25.28 0.94 -7.53
CA LEU A 234 24.97 -0.10 -8.50
C LEU A 234 23.81 -0.99 -8.05
N GLU A 235 23.86 -1.50 -6.82
CA GLU A 235 22.79 -2.33 -6.24
C GLU A 235 21.50 -1.53 -6.09
N LYS A 236 21.58 -0.26 -5.66
CA LYS A 236 20.40 0.61 -5.55
C LYS A 236 19.71 0.77 -6.91
N ILE A 237 20.47 0.96 -7.99
CA ILE A 237 19.92 1.04 -9.35
C ILE A 237 19.23 -0.29 -9.73
N ALA A 238 19.85 -1.43 -9.47
CA ALA A 238 19.28 -2.73 -9.83
C ALA A 238 18.03 -3.08 -9.01
N TYR A 239 18.07 -2.91 -7.69
CA TYR A 239 16.97 -3.22 -6.76
C TYR A 239 15.93 -2.09 -6.63
N ARG A 240 16.04 -1.01 -7.42
CA ARG A 240 15.11 0.14 -7.42
C ARG A 240 13.65 -0.29 -7.38
N GLU A 241 12.78 0.37 -6.64
CA GLU A 241 11.36 -0.04 -6.53
C GLU A 241 10.55 0.23 -7.81
N ASN A 242 10.91 1.27 -8.56
CA ASN A 242 10.22 1.72 -9.77
C ASN A 242 11.19 1.83 -10.95
N PRO A 243 10.71 1.75 -12.21
CA PRO A 243 11.55 1.97 -13.40
C PRO A 243 12.29 3.31 -13.38
N THR A 244 11.71 4.32 -12.73
CA THR A 244 12.30 5.65 -12.59
C THR A 244 13.02 5.79 -11.24
N MET A 245 14.22 6.37 -11.26
CA MET A 245 15.02 6.66 -10.06
C MET A 245 15.67 8.03 -10.17
N GLN A 246 15.75 8.75 -9.04
CA GLN A 246 16.53 9.98 -8.92
C GLN A 246 17.96 9.64 -8.49
N ILE A 247 18.95 10.24 -9.15
CA ILE A 247 20.37 10.16 -8.78
C ILE A 247 20.86 11.58 -8.52
N LYS A 248 21.20 11.89 -7.28
CA LYS A 248 21.63 13.25 -6.93
C LYS A 248 23.08 13.48 -7.32
N PRO A 249 23.40 14.54 -8.09
CA PRO A 249 24.77 14.90 -8.41
C PRO A 249 25.70 15.10 -7.20
N SER A 250 25.15 15.54 -6.07
CA SER A 250 25.86 15.76 -4.80
C SER A 250 26.27 14.48 -4.09
N GLU A 251 25.60 13.36 -4.38
CA GLU A 251 25.85 12.06 -3.76
C GLU A 251 26.61 11.11 -4.71
N VAL A 252 26.34 11.20 -6.02
CA VAL A 252 26.86 10.27 -7.03
C VAL A 252 27.42 11.02 -8.24
N THR A 253 28.68 10.74 -8.57
CA THR A 253 29.35 11.33 -9.73
C THR A 253 28.72 10.84 -11.05
N LEU A 254 28.92 11.61 -12.12
CA LEU A 254 28.43 11.20 -13.44
C LEU A 254 29.16 9.94 -13.91
N GLU A 255 30.47 9.87 -13.68
CA GLU A 255 31.34 8.75 -14.01
C GLU A 255 30.90 7.46 -13.31
N GLU A 256 30.57 7.54 -12.01
CA GLU A 256 30.02 6.39 -11.27
C GLU A 256 28.68 5.95 -11.85
N THR A 257 27.79 6.89 -12.19
CA THR A 257 26.49 6.59 -12.81
C THR A 257 26.68 5.85 -14.14
N LEU A 258 27.57 6.34 -15.02
CA LEU A 258 27.85 5.72 -16.32
C LEU A 258 28.52 4.36 -16.16
N SER A 259 29.45 4.22 -15.21
CA SER A 259 30.09 2.94 -14.88
C SER A 259 29.07 1.90 -14.42
N ASN A 260 28.12 2.27 -13.56
CA ASN A 260 27.07 1.37 -13.10
C ASN A 260 26.18 0.88 -14.25
N LEU A 261 25.80 1.78 -15.17
CA LEU A 261 25.02 1.41 -16.36
C LEU A 261 25.78 0.48 -17.30
N LEU A 262 27.10 0.68 -17.44
CA LEU A 262 27.96 -0.21 -18.22
C LEU A 262 28.04 -1.61 -17.59
N ILE A 263 28.20 -1.71 -16.27
CA ILE A 263 28.23 -2.99 -15.54
C ILE A 263 26.90 -3.75 -15.71
N LEU A 264 25.77 -3.02 -15.64
CA LEU A 264 24.42 -3.55 -15.87
C LEU A 264 24.11 -3.82 -17.36
N ASN A 265 25.02 -3.50 -18.28
CA ASN A 265 24.84 -3.65 -19.72
C ASN A 265 23.57 -2.94 -20.24
N ARG A 266 23.40 -1.66 -19.88
CA ARG A 266 22.22 -0.85 -20.23
C ARG A 266 22.31 -0.17 -21.59
N PHE A 267 22.55 -0.96 -22.64
CA PHE A 267 22.43 -0.51 -24.03
C PHE A 267 21.23 -1.16 -24.74
N PRO A 268 20.57 -0.46 -25.68
CA PRO A 268 20.82 0.93 -26.07
C PRO A 268 20.40 1.95 -24.99
N LEU A 269 21.09 3.08 -24.92
CA LEU A 269 20.93 4.13 -23.92
C LEU A 269 20.48 5.43 -24.60
N LEU A 270 19.39 6.02 -24.10
CA LEU A 270 18.98 7.38 -24.50
C LEU A 270 19.48 8.40 -23.48
N ILE A 271 20.03 9.52 -23.94
CA ILE A 271 20.48 10.61 -23.08
C ILE A 271 19.75 11.88 -23.47
N CYS A 272 18.93 12.39 -22.55
CA CYS A 272 18.18 13.62 -22.72
C CYS A 272 18.99 14.78 -22.12
N LEU A 273 19.54 15.60 -23.00
CA LEU A 273 20.35 16.77 -22.65
C LEU A 273 19.47 18.00 -22.49
N ASP A 274 19.86 18.84 -21.54
CA ASP A 274 19.34 20.20 -21.43
C ASP A 274 19.96 21.06 -22.53
N LYS A 275 19.16 21.71 -23.39
CA LYS A 275 19.67 22.46 -24.54
C LYS A 275 20.65 23.55 -24.10
N ASP A 276 20.40 24.22 -22.98
CA ASP A 276 21.24 25.32 -22.50
C ASP A 276 22.60 24.83 -21.99
N ASN A 277 22.64 23.66 -21.35
CA ASN A 277 23.84 23.05 -20.78
C ASN A 277 24.42 21.88 -21.58
N ALA A 278 23.93 21.66 -22.82
CA ALA A 278 24.17 20.44 -23.60
C ALA A 278 25.65 20.10 -23.78
N GLU A 279 26.49 21.11 -24.05
CA GLU A 279 27.94 20.93 -24.22
C GLU A 279 28.62 20.40 -22.94
N LYS A 280 28.33 21.04 -21.79
CA LYS A 280 28.86 20.65 -20.49
C LYS A 280 28.40 19.26 -20.06
N GLN A 281 27.20 18.86 -20.49
CA GLN A 281 26.63 17.54 -20.17
C GLN A 281 27.18 16.44 -21.09
N ILE A 282 27.24 16.67 -22.40
CA ILE A 282 27.68 15.63 -23.35
C ILE A 282 29.19 15.37 -23.30
N HIS A 283 30.01 16.41 -23.09
CA HIS A 283 31.46 16.31 -23.10
C HIS A 283 32.01 15.22 -22.13
N PRO A 284 31.66 15.19 -20.83
CA PRO A 284 32.12 14.15 -19.92
C PRO A 284 31.62 12.75 -20.31
N ILE A 285 30.40 12.62 -20.84
CA ILE A 285 29.83 11.32 -21.25
C ILE A 285 30.59 10.74 -22.44
N VAL A 286 30.82 11.55 -23.47
CA VAL A 286 31.55 11.12 -24.67
C VAL A 286 33.00 10.77 -24.31
N ASN A 287 33.62 11.53 -23.39
CA ASN A 287 34.97 11.21 -22.92
C ASN A 287 35.01 9.91 -22.12
N PHE A 288 34.03 9.66 -21.24
CA PHE A 288 33.91 8.41 -20.49
C PHE A 288 33.83 7.19 -21.43
N TYR A 289 32.98 7.25 -22.45
CA TYR A 289 32.81 6.14 -23.39
C TYR A 289 33.85 6.08 -24.52
N LYS A 290 34.75 7.06 -24.65
CA LYS A 290 35.70 7.15 -25.78
C LYS A 290 36.55 5.88 -25.96
N ALA A 291 36.95 5.25 -24.85
CA ALA A 291 37.76 4.04 -24.87
C ALA A 291 36.93 2.74 -25.00
N ILE A 292 35.60 2.85 -24.96
CA ILE A 292 34.67 1.71 -24.86
C ILE A 292 33.80 1.59 -26.11
N LEU A 293 33.37 2.72 -26.68
CA LEU A 293 32.45 2.80 -27.81
C LEU A 293 33.08 3.57 -28.96
N ASN A 294 32.84 3.11 -30.19
CA ASN A 294 33.20 3.86 -31.37
C ASN A 294 32.28 5.07 -31.55
N SER A 295 32.78 6.14 -32.17
CA SER A 295 31.94 7.30 -32.51
C SER A 295 30.72 6.89 -33.34
N SER A 296 30.88 5.93 -34.25
CA SER A 296 29.79 5.41 -35.11
C SER A 296 28.67 4.71 -34.35
N GLU A 297 28.91 4.29 -33.10
CA GLU A 297 27.89 3.69 -32.23
C GLU A 297 27.12 4.74 -31.42
N GLN A 298 27.37 6.02 -31.68
CA GLN A 298 26.77 7.15 -30.98
C GLN A 298 26.15 8.13 -31.97
N SER A 299 25.00 8.69 -31.63
CA SER A 299 24.30 9.65 -32.50
C SER A 299 23.68 10.80 -31.71
N VAL A 300 23.89 12.03 -32.18
CA VAL A 300 23.27 13.25 -31.66
C VAL A 300 22.22 13.73 -32.65
N LEU A 301 20.96 13.82 -32.20
CA LEU A 301 19.81 14.09 -33.06
C LEU A 301 19.29 15.53 -33.00
N PHE A 302 20.09 16.46 -32.47
CA PHE A 302 19.76 17.88 -32.47
C PHE A 302 21.02 18.74 -32.65
N ARG A 303 20.79 20.00 -33.00
CA ARG A 303 21.82 21.04 -33.12
C ARG A 303 21.32 22.30 -32.44
N LYS A 304 22.25 23.11 -31.94
CA LYS A 304 21.93 24.49 -31.54
C LYS A 304 21.82 25.39 -32.76
N GLU A 305 21.13 26.52 -32.61
CA GLU A 305 20.79 27.43 -33.71
C GLU A 305 22.02 28.11 -34.30
N HIS A 306 22.96 28.55 -33.46
CA HIS A 306 24.21 29.14 -33.91
C HIS A 306 25.18 28.07 -34.40
N LYS A 307 25.67 28.23 -35.63
CA LYS A 307 26.54 27.25 -36.29
C LYS A 307 27.87 27.05 -35.54
N ASP A 308 28.41 28.13 -34.98
CA ASP A 308 29.70 28.18 -34.28
C ASP A 308 29.53 27.99 -32.76
N ASP A 309 28.43 27.36 -32.33
CA ASP A 309 28.23 26.98 -30.93
C ASP A 309 29.15 25.80 -30.56
N GLY A 310 29.81 25.89 -29.41
CA GLY A 310 30.76 24.88 -28.93
C GLY A 310 30.18 23.46 -28.87
N PHE A 311 28.87 23.31 -28.62
CA PHE A 311 28.19 22.02 -28.72
C PHE A 311 28.23 21.46 -30.16
N ASN A 312 27.87 22.28 -31.14
CA ASN A 312 27.83 21.86 -32.55
C ASN A 312 29.25 21.51 -33.05
N GLU A 313 30.25 22.28 -32.64
CA GLU A 313 31.66 21.98 -32.92
C GLU A 313 32.09 20.67 -32.28
N LEU A 314 31.77 20.43 -31.01
CA LEU A 314 32.07 19.19 -30.31
C LEU A 314 31.47 17.97 -31.02
N VAL A 315 30.19 18.05 -31.41
CA VAL A 315 29.48 16.98 -32.14
C VAL A 315 30.20 16.67 -33.46
N LYS A 316 30.62 17.70 -34.19
CA LYS A 316 31.37 17.55 -35.45
C LYS A 316 32.77 16.97 -35.22
N HIS A 317 33.53 17.50 -34.27
CA HIS A 317 34.89 17.05 -33.98
C HIS A 317 34.94 15.60 -33.49
N ARG A 318 33.91 15.14 -32.78
CA ARG A 318 33.80 13.77 -32.28
C ARG A 318 33.06 12.83 -33.23
N ASN A 319 32.64 13.30 -34.41
CA ASN A 319 31.88 12.55 -35.41
C ASN A 319 30.64 11.87 -34.80
N LEU A 320 29.81 12.63 -34.08
CA LEU A 320 28.62 12.11 -33.38
C LEU A 320 27.31 12.32 -34.14
N ASN A 321 27.36 12.85 -35.37
CA ASN A 321 26.20 13.07 -36.24
C ASN A 321 25.87 11.84 -37.11
N ASN A 322 25.99 10.64 -36.55
CA ASN A 322 25.76 9.37 -37.26
C ASN A 322 24.27 9.05 -37.41
N TRP A 323 23.95 8.14 -38.33
CA TRP A 323 22.62 7.55 -38.43
C TRP A 323 22.29 6.72 -37.19
N VAL A 324 21.00 6.61 -36.86
CA VAL A 324 20.52 5.71 -35.80
C VAL A 324 20.07 4.41 -36.43
N ASP A 325 20.71 3.33 -36.02
CA ASP A 325 20.47 1.97 -36.48
C ASP A 325 20.52 0.96 -35.31
N LYS A 326 20.37 -0.33 -35.61
CA LYS A 326 20.41 -1.41 -34.60
C LYS A 326 21.74 -1.55 -33.85
N ASN A 327 22.84 -1.00 -34.37
CA ASN A 327 24.17 -1.07 -33.75
C ASN A 327 24.43 0.15 -32.85
N THR A 328 23.62 1.19 -32.97
CA THR A 328 23.75 2.41 -32.19
C THR A 328 23.54 2.10 -30.70
N LYS A 329 24.54 2.41 -29.87
CA LYS A 329 24.55 2.17 -28.43
C LYS A 329 24.01 3.35 -27.65
N ILE A 330 24.37 4.58 -28.05
CA ILE A 330 23.93 5.80 -27.35
C ILE A 330 23.31 6.79 -28.32
N VAL A 331 22.13 7.30 -27.98
CA VAL A 331 21.51 8.42 -28.70
C VAL A 331 21.33 9.60 -27.76
N TYR A 332 21.73 10.79 -28.21
CA TYR A 332 21.57 12.05 -27.52
C TYR A 332 20.45 12.87 -28.16
N ILE A 333 19.50 13.32 -27.34
CA ILE A 333 18.41 14.21 -27.76
C ILE A 333 18.34 15.42 -26.82
N SER A 334 17.64 16.47 -27.25
CA SER A 334 17.24 17.55 -26.33
C SER A 334 16.02 17.09 -25.53
N LYS A 335 15.97 17.45 -24.24
CA LYS A 335 14.83 17.21 -23.35
C LYS A 335 13.52 17.86 -23.83
N ASP A 336 13.62 18.85 -24.71
CA ASP A 336 12.52 19.71 -25.15
C ASP A 336 11.81 19.19 -26.40
N LYS A 337 12.38 18.20 -27.10
CA LYS A 337 11.80 17.72 -28.36
C LYS A 337 12.22 16.30 -28.70
N LEU A 338 11.23 15.42 -28.87
CA LEU A 338 11.44 14.07 -29.36
C LEU A 338 11.71 14.07 -30.89
N PRO A 339 12.88 13.58 -31.37
CA PRO A 339 13.15 13.46 -32.79
C PRO A 339 12.27 12.39 -33.44
N LYS A 340 11.63 12.73 -34.58
CA LYS A 340 10.77 11.80 -35.34
C LYS A 340 11.48 10.52 -35.78
N VAL A 341 12.81 10.55 -35.91
CA VAL A 341 13.63 9.39 -36.27
C VAL A 341 13.48 8.27 -35.23
N LEU A 342 13.40 8.60 -33.94
CA LEU A 342 13.25 7.61 -32.87
C LEU A 342 11.91 6.87 -32.89
N ILE A 343 10.87 7.50 -33.43
CA ILE A 343 9.53 6.88 -33.56
C ILE A 343 9.51 5.88 -34.73
N LYS A 344 10.33 6.12 -35.76
CA LYS A 344 10.32 5.34 -37.00
C LYS A 344 11.45 4.30 -37.08
N ALA A 345 12.50 4.46 -36.30
CA ALA A 345 13.64 3.56 -36.30
C ALA A 345 13.32 2.27 -35.52
N ASP A 346 13.93 1.16 -35.92
CA ASP A 346 13.90 -0.11 -35.16
C ASP A 346 14.73 -0.03 -33.87
N TRP A 347 15.40 1.10 -33.64
CA TRP A 347 16.16 1.36 -32.43
C TRP A 347 15.23 1.76 -31.29
N LYS A 348 15.28 1.02 -30.18
CA LYS A 348 14.53 1.31 -28.96
C LYS A 348 15.48 1.39 -27.77
N PRO A 349 15.39 2.45 -26.95
CA PRO A 349 16.22 2.55 -25.76
C PRO A 349 15.80 1.53 -24.72
N SER A 350 16.79 0.93 -24.08
CA SER A 350 16.60 0.02 -22.95
C SER A 350 16.72 0.74 -21.59
N ALA A 351 17.27 1.95 -21.61
CA ALA A 351 17.40 2.82 -20.46
C ALA A 351 17.50 4.28 -20.93
N ALA A 352 17.20 5.22 -20.03
CA ALA A 352 17.39 6.65 -20.27
C ALA A 352 18.09 7.36 -19.11
N ILE A 353 18.92 8.35 -19.42
CA ILE A 353 19.41 9.35 -18.46
C ILE A 353 18.84 10.71 -18.87
N CYS A 354 18.25 11.42 -17.92
CA CYS A 354 17.82 12.80 -18.08
C CYS A 354 18.49 13.64 -17.01
N PHE A 355 19.04 14.80 -17.36
CA PHE A 355 19.66 15.69 -16.35
C PHE A 355 18.64 16.45 -15.51
N GLU A 356 17.39 16.48 -15.96
CA GLU A 356 16.27 17.10 -15.25
C GLU A 356 15.01 16.26 -15.48
N SER A 357 14.09 16.30 -14.52
CA SER A 357 12.78 15.68 -14.64
C SER A 357 11.72 16.54 -15.32
N ASN A 358 12.04 17.79 -15.63
CA ASN A 358 11.21 18.65 -16.46
C ASN A 358 11.48 18.37 -17.95
N LEU A 359 10.65 17.53 -18.55
CA LEU A 359 10.79 17.08 -19.93
C LEU A 359 9.60 17.53 -20.78
N ASP A 360 9.81 17.68 -22.09
CA ASP A 360 8.70 17.73 -23.04
C ASP A 360 7.80 16.50 -22.87
N LYS A 361 6.49 16.70 -23.05
CA LYS A 361 5.48 15.65 -22.86
C LYS A 361 5.78 14.43 -23.74
N ASN A 362 6.18 14.63 -25.00
CA ASN A 362 6.43 13.52 -25.91
C ASN A 362 7.71 12.78 -25.55
N VAL A 363 8.75 13.50 -25.11
CA VAL A 363 9.99 12.89 -24.61
C VAL A 363 9.66 12.04 -23.38
N ASN A 364 8.96 12.60 -22.39
CA ASN A 364 8.58 11.88 -21.17
C ASN A 364 7.73 10.64 -21.49
N THR A 365 6.69 10.76 -22.30
CA THR A 365 5.85 9.61 -22.70
C THR A 365 6.67 8.54 -23.42
N TYR A 366 7.56 8.93 -24.33
CA TYR A 366 8.41 7.99 -25.06
C TYR A 366 9.32 7.20 -24.10
N ILE A 367 10.03 7.87 -23.19
CA ILE A 367 10.93 7.17 -22.26
C ILE A 367 10.16 6.31 -21.26
N MET A 368 9.00 6.75 -20.75
CA MET A 368 8.19 5.94 -19.82
C MET A 368 7.67 4.66 -20.46
N ASN A 369 7.38 4.68 -21.77
CA ASN A 369 6.83 3.53 -22.48
C ASN A 369 7.90 2.55 -22.96
N GLU A 370 9.09 3.04 -23.33
CA GLU A 370 10.13 2.21 -23.95
C GLU A 370 11.19 1.73 -22.96
N CYS A 371 11.50 2.51 -21.91
CA CYS A 371 12.59 2.20 -20.99
C CYS A 371 12.09 1.56 -19.69
N ASP A 372 12.74 0.47 -19.26
CA ASP A 372 12.52 -0.12 -17.93
C ASP A 372 13.48 0.44 -16.85
N LEU A 373 14.41 1.33 -17.24
CA LEU A 373 15.27 2.10 -16.34
C LEU A 373 15.39 3.54 -16.80
N ILE A 374 15.07 4.49 -15.93
CA ILE A 374 15.12 5.92 -16.23
C ILE A 374 15.74 6.66 -15.05
N LEU A 375 16.93 7.22 -15.27
CA LEU A 375 17.68 7.96 -14.25
C LEU A 375 17.50 9.46 -14.45
N PHE A 376 16.95 10.13 -13.44
CA PHE A 376 16.90 11.59 -13.38
C PHE A 376 18.05 12.09 -12.52
N ARG A 377 19.04 12.73 -13.16
CA ARG A 377 20.27 13.19 -12.53
C ARG A 377 20.17 14.64 -12.04
N GLU A 378 19.35 14.85 -11.02
CA GLU A 378 19.04 16.17 -10.45
C GLU A 378 19.07 16.14 -8.92
N GLU A 379 19.34 17.28 -8.27
CA GLU A 379 19.32 17.39 -6.80
C GLU A 379 17.92 17.23 -6.22
N TYR A 380 16.95 17.85 -6.88
CA TYR A 380 15.56 17.89 -6.45
C TYR A 380 14.64 17.53 -7.61
N GLY A 381 13.86 16.46 -7.43
CA GLY A 381 12.82 16.09 -8.39
C GLY A 381 11.81 17.22 -8.60
N SER A 382 11.43 17.43 -9.87
CA SER A 382 10.43 18.42 -10.28
C SER A 382 9.12 18.23 -9.50
N PRO A 383 8.55 19.31 -8.93
CA PRO A 383 7.24 19.27 -8.28
C PRO A 383 6.16 18.67 -9.19
N PHE A 384 6.15 19.04 -10.48
CA PHE A 384 5.17 18.55 -11.46
C PHE A 384 5.18 17.02 -11.57
N ARG A 385 6.35 16.40 -11.40
CA ARG A 385 6.49 14.93 -11.44
C ARG A 385 6.02 14.29 -10.13
N ARG A 386 6.32 14.90 -8.98
CA ARG A 386 5.84 14.43 -7.67
C ARG A 386 4.31 14.38 -7.57
N TYR A 387 3.61 15.32 -8.22
CA TYR A 387 2.15 15.38 -8.21
C TYR A 387 1.48 14.71 -9.42
N SER A 388 2.24 14.15 -10.37
CA SER A 388 1.67 13.58 -11.59
C SER A 388 0.75 12.38 -11.35
N ASN A 389 0.99 11.59 -10.30
CA ASN A 389 0.13 10.48 -9.89
C ASN A 389 -1.22 10.92 -9.28
N ILE A 390 -1.39 12.20 -8.92
CA ILE A 390 -2.64 12.74 -8.35
C ILE A 390 -3.63 13.17 -9.44
N TYR A 391 -3.14 13.34 -10.68
CA TYR A 391 -3.93 13.79 -11.83
C TYR A 391 -4.01 12.75 -12.96
N GLY A 392 -3.66 11.49 -12.65
CA GLY A 392 -3.71 10.35 -13.57
C GLY A 392 -5.05 9.63 -13.53
#